data_AF-T5LX96-F1
#
_entry.id   AF-T5LX96-F1
#
_cell.length_a   1.000
_cell.length_b   1.000
_cell.length_c   1.000
_cell.angle_alpha   90.00
_cell.angle_beta   90.00
_cell.angle_gamma   90.00
#
_symmetry.space_group_name_H-M   'P 1'
#
loop_
_entity.id
_entity.type
_entity.pdbx_description
1 polymer ?
#
loop_
_entity_poly.entity_id
_entity_poly.type
_entity_poly.pdbx_seq_one_letter_code
_entity_poly.pdbx_strand_id
1 'polypeptide(L)' 'MKSIITEEIKLRQRAVEYAIKNDNNAKAARKYHTTRQQIARWRSRYDGTAQSLLPKKSKTVTSS' A
#
# COMPACT_ATOMS: atom_id res chain seq x y z
N MET A 1 7.46 13.14 -13.55
CA MET A 1 6.43 12.31 -12.88
C MET A 1 7.00 10.95 -12.41
N LYS A 2 8.03 10.94 -11.55
CA LYS A 2 8.62 9.71 -10.98
C LYS A 2 8.68 9.73 -9.44
N SER A 3 8.74 10.93 -8.84
CA SER A 3 8.76 11.16 -7.38
C SER A 3 7.45 10.85 -6.67
N ILE A 4 6.29 11.07 -7.33
CA ILE A 4 4.97 10.83 -6.72
C ILE A 4 4.78 9.34 -6.37
N ILE A 5 5.29 8.45 -7.23
CA ILE A 5 5.17 6.99 -7.04
C ILE A 5 5.95 6.53 -5.81
N THR A 6 7.13 7.10 -5.55
CA THR A 6 7.97 6.69 -4.41
C THR A 6 7.43 7.17 -3.07
N GLU A 7 6.89 8.39 -2.99
CA GLU A 7 6.32 8.92 -1.75
C GLU A 7 5.05 8.16 -1.35
N GLU A 8 4.18 7.87 -2.32
CA GLU A 8 2.94 7.15 -2.06
C GLU A 8 3.19 5.71 -1.63
N ILE A 9 4.19 5.03 -2.22
CA ILE A 9 4.61 3.69 -1.80
C ILE A 9 5.17 3.70 -0.38
N LYS A 10 6.03 4.67 -0.05
CA LYS A 10 6.55 4.81 1.32
C LYS A 10 5.42 5.07 2.32
N LEU A 11 4.42 5.85 1.94
CA LEU A 11 3.23 6.08 2.77
C LEU A 11 2.44 4.79 3.00
N ARG A 12 2.18 4.02 1.94
CA ARG A 12 1.49 2.72 2.02
C ARG A 12 2.26 1.75 2.90
N GLN A 13 3.58 1.67 2.74
CA GLN A 13 4.45 0.80 3.54
C GLN A 13 4.36 1.15 5.02
N ARG A 14 4.56 2.43 5.37
CA ARG A 14 4.44 2.91 6.75
C ARG A 14 3.06 2.64 7.34
N ALA A 15 2.00 2.77 6.54
CA ALA A 15 0.64 2.51 6.98
C ALA A 15 0.40 1.03 7.29
N VAL A 16 0.92 0.12 6.46
CA VAL A 16 0.84 -1.33 6.68
C VAL A 16 1.70 -1.76 7.87
N GLU A 17 2.94 -1.29 7.95
CA GLU A 17 3.82 -1.57 9.10
C GLU A 17 3.20 -1.10 10.42
N TYR A 18 2.58 0.09 10.42
CA TYR A 18 1.87 0.60 11.58
C TYR A 18 0.64 -0.25 11.91
N ALA A 19 -0.11 -0.71 10.91
CA ALA A 19 -1.26 -1.59 11.09
C ALA A 19 -0.86 -2.95 11.67
N ILE A 20 0.25 -3.54 11.19
CA ILE A 20 0.80 -4.82 11.69
C ILE A 20 1.31 -4.64 13.12
N LYS A 21 2.09 -3.58 13.39
CA LYS A 21 2.64 -3.30 14.72
C LYS A 21 1.57 -3.09 15.80
N ASN A 22 0.43 -2.49 15.44
CA ASN A 22 -0.68 -2.25 16.36
C ASN A 22 -1.80 -3.30 16.26
N ASP A 23 -1.66 -4.29 15.36
CA ASP A 23 -2.71 -5.19 14.86
C ASP A 23 -4.08 -4.50 14.65
N ASN A 24 -4.08 -3.28 14.14
CA ASN A 24 -5.29 -2.45 14.04
C ASN A 24 -5.35 -1.61 12.77
N ASN A 25 -6.15 -2.08 11.81
CA ASN A 25 -6.35 -1.44 10.53
C ASN A 25 -7.12 -0.10 10.64
N ALA A 26 -8.00 0.12 11.63
CA ALA A 26 -8.66 1.43 11.82
C ALA A 26 -7.65 2.50 12.23
N LYS A 27 -6.77 2.15 13.16
CA LYS A 27 -5.83 3.08 13.74
C LYS A 27 -4.87 3.58 12.66
N ALA A 28 -4.41 2.67 11.81
CA ALA A 28 -3.65 3.02 10.62
C ALA A 28 -4.45 3.87 9.62
N ALA A 29 -5.70 3.47 9.32
CA ALA A 29 -6.56 4.21 8.40
C ALA A 29 -6.77 5.67 8.81
N ARG A 30 -7.08 5.93 10.09
CA ARG A 30 -7.21 7.28 10.64
C ARG A 30 -5.91 8.08 10.57
N LYS A 31 -4.78 7.46 10.87
CA LYS A 31 -3.47 8.12 10.89
C LYS A 31 -2.97 8.52 9.50
N TYR A 32 -3.21 7.67 8.50
CA TYR A 32 -2.72 7.87 7.14
C TYR A 32 -3.79 8.37 6.17
N HIS A 33 -4.90 8.91 6.69
CA HIS A 33 -6.03 9.45 5.92
C HIS A 33 -6.46 8.53 4.77
N THR A 34 -6.57 7.24 5.09
CA THR A 34 -6.95 6.19 4.15
C THR A 34 -8.08 5.36 4.72
N THR A 35 -8.58 4.42 3.94
CA THR A 35 -9.70 3.56 4.36
C THR A 35 -9.20 2.24 4.95
N ARG A 36 -9.96 1.65 5.87
CA ARG A 36 -9.67 0.32 6.43
C ARG A 36 -9.52 -0.74 5.33
N GLN A 37 -10.36 -0.69 4.28
CA GLN A 37 -10.31 -1.64 3.18
C GLN A 37 -9.00 -1.51 2.38
N GLN A 38 -8.51 -0.28 2.16
CA GLN A 38 -7.20 -0.09 1.51
C GLN A 38 -6.07 -0.66 2.35
N ILE A 39 -6.06 -0.39 3.66
CA ILE A 39 -5.06 -0.99 4.58
C ILE A 39 -5.12 -2.51 4.55
N ALA A 40 -6.32 -3.11 4.60
CA ALA A 40 -6.49 -4.55 4.55
C ALA A 40 -5.97 -5.15 3.22
N ARG A 41 -6.26 -4.49 2.09
CA ARG A 41 -5.78 -4.89 0.77
C ARG A 41 -4.27 -4.74 0.61
N TRP A 42 -3.68 -3.71 1.20
CA TRP A 42 -2.23 -3.52 1.19
C TRP A 42 -1.55 -4.57 2.09
N ARG A 43 -2.09 -4.80 3.30
CA ARG A 43 -1.62 -5.82 4.23
C ARG A 43 -1.66 -7.22 3.60
N SER A 44 -2.70 -7.57 2.86
CA SER A 44 -2.79 -8.88 2.19
C SER A 44 -1.79 -9.06 1.03
N ARG A 45 -1.24 -7.97 0.49
CA ARG A 45 -0.21 -7.98 -0.56
C ARG A 45 1.19 -7.75 -0.02
N TYR A 46 1.32 -7.40 1.25
CA TYR A 46 2.60 -6.98 1.82
C TYR A 46 3.43 -8.21 2.16
N ASP A 47 4.54 -8.38 1.45
CA ASP A 47 5.53 -9.44 1.64
C ASP A 47 6.76 -8.97 2.43
N GLY A 48 6.69 -7.77 3.02
CA GLY A 48 7.83 -7.12 3.68
C GLY A 48 8.56 -6.13 2.78
N THR A 49 8.17 -5.98 1.50
CA THR A 49 8.76 -5.00 0.59
C THR A 49 7.78 -3.93 0.15
N ALA A 50 8.29 -2.72 -0.07
CA ALA A 50 7.50 -1.60 -0.60
C ALA A 50 7.02 -1.86 -2.05
N GLN A 51 7.78 -2.66 -2.81
CA GLN A 51 7.45 -3.00 -4.21
C GLN A 51 6.15 -3.78 -4.31
N SER A 52 5.82 -4.62 -3.34
CA SER A 52 4.57 -5.39 -3.36
C SER A 52 3.32 -4.55 -3.10
N LEU A 53 3.50 -3.30 -2.66
CA LEU A 53 2.45 -2.28 -2.52
C LEU A 53 2.28 -1.40 -3.76
N LEU A 54 3.08 -1.65 -4.81
CA LEU A 54 2.92 -0.98 -6.10
C LEU A 54 1.50 -1.22 -6.62
N PRO A 55 0.84 -0.17 -7.17
CA PRO A 55 -0.35 -0.42 -7.98
C PRO A 55 0.06 -1.38 -9.10
N LYS A 56 -0.62 -2.53 -9.18
CA LYS A 56 -0.43 -3.48 -10.28
C LYS A 56 -0.70 -2.68 -11.55
N LYS A 57 0.35 -2.28 -12.27
CA LYS A 57 0.18 -1.75 -13.61
C LYS A 57 -0.49 -2.88 -14.36
N SER A 58 -1.73 -2.68 -14.77
CA SER A 58 -2.38 -3.55 -15.75
C SER A 58 -1.34 -3.68 -16.86
N LYS A 59 -0.75 -4.86 -17.01
CA LYS A 59 -0.13 -5.20 -18.28
C LYS A 59 -1.33 -5.22 -19.23
N THR A 60 -1.65 -4.09 -19.85
CA THR A 60 -2.17 -4.15 -21.21
C THR A 60 -1.07 -4.87 -21.97
N VAL A 61 -1.18 -6.19 -21.96
CA VAL A 61 -0.60 -7.02 -23.00
C VAL A 61 -1.23 -6.46 -24.26
N THR A 62 -0.50 -5.58 -24.94
CA THR A 62 -0.69 -5.38 -26.37
C THR A 62 -0.36 -6.73 -26.98
N SER A 63 -1.37 -7.60 -27.01
CA SER A 63 -1.37 -8.78 -27.85
C SER A 63 -1.24 -8.27 -29.28
N SER A 64 -0.26 -8.86 -29.96
CA SER A 64 0.16 -8.61 -31.34
C SER A 64 -0.97 -8.65 -32.36
#